data_AF-A0A395RJ09-F1
#
_entry.id   AF-A0A395RJ09-F1
#
_cell.length_a   1.000
_cell.length_b   1.000
_cell.length_c   1.000
_cell.angle_alpha   90.00
_cell.angle_beta   90.00
_cell.angle_gamma   90.00
#
_symmetry.space_group_name_H-M   'P 1'
#
loop_
_entity.id
_entity.type
_entity.pdbx_description
1 polymer ?
#
loop_
_entity_poly.entity_id
_entity_poly.type
_entity_poly.pdbx_seq_one_letter_code
_entity_poly.pdbx_strand_id
1 'polypeptide(L)'
;MKFGHDFKESLRAQDFPAHWVDHAIPYSQLKKCLKKVARELHELGLDPETLRELLNPDVTSPVALKYKLNDGTDSHLRPKLTVQVHLQDGVPIDASLAPNSRDFLNKIAVNLPQNQWSHTGHTAKAQTADAVKDALSPDTIAETTVTPSAETIDALADEANEKLAITLVEEKVNIAEKLSSDAEQHKTSAATRNNASDETTPISSPVDPTTGIYEIIEVPLTFDAEFFEMLQSDVNHLDALQTEEEKTMTSEIVALGKEVEHVVKPKRFSKTDLARWRQIFELYLDAEIFFATHEQDHGQRTSQKALKQLQWFQDQVTKQNLVQDFKLPESKAAFTRFINLNASLLKNMQFQELNKTAVAKILKKFDKRTALGVARKFPTVVHSDKLLAGTIARDVCAQMSQELVSKVPQLNDYLCPVCFSVAYMPVRLDCQHVFCIRCVIKIQRRKEKHCPLCRADVVLKASAMNLDYELQKYMKKYFAKEVKEKERANEIERGIEDYGPGYVHQECCLIILERL
;
A
#
# COMPACT_ATOMS: atom_id res chain seq x y z
N MET A 1 24.51 -11.61 -11.69
CA MET A 1 23.57 -12.75 -11.84
C MET A 1 22.83 -13.11 -10.53
N LYS A 2 23.14 -12.46 -9.41
CA LYS A 2 22.68 -12.76 -8.03
C LYS A 2 21.15 -12.66 -7.81
N PHE A 3 20.52 -11.52 -8.16
CA PHE A 3 19.12 -11.21 -7.74
C PHE A 3 18.06 -12.30 -7.94
N GLY A 4 18.07 -13.07 -9.05
CA GLY A 4 17.04 -14.10 -9.24
C GLY A 4 17.19 -15.29 -8.30
N HIS A 5 18.43 -15.58 -7.87
CA HIS A 5 18.73 -16.53 -6.82
C HIS A 5 18.36 -15.92 -5.47
N ASP A 6 18.85 -14.71 -5.18
CA ASP A 6 18.59 -13.99 -3.94
C ASP A 6 17.08 -13.85 -3.66
N PHE A 7 16.28 -13.49 -4.67
CA PHE A 7 14.83 -13.39 -4.54
C PHE A 7 14.17 -14.72 -4.14
N LYS A 8 14.60 -15.82 -4.75
CA LYS A 8 14.09 -17.16 -4.43
C LYS A 8 14.55 -17.63 -3.05
N GLU A 9 15.76 -17.24 -2.66
CA GLU A 9 16.33 -17.52 -1.34
C GLU A 9 15.61 -16.72 -0.26
N SER A 10 15.38 -15.41 -0.46
CA SER A 10 14.60 -14.56 0.45
C SER A 10 13.17 -15.08 0.66
N LEU A 11 12.50 -15.55 -0.40
CA LEU A 11 11.17 -16.16 -0.29
C LEU A 11 11.16 -17.44 0.54
N ARG A 12 12.27 -18.19 0.58
CA ARG A 12 12.41 -19.40 1.40
C ARG A 12 12.83 -19.10 2.84
N ALA A 13 13.73 -18.13 3.01
CA ALA A 13 14.34 -17.80 4.30
C ALA A 13 13.37 -17.09 5.26
N GLN A 14 12.42 -16.30 4.72
CA GLN A 14 11.54 -15.44 5.53
C GLN A 14 10.25 -16.13 6.00
N ASP A 15 10.12 -17.45 5.84
CA ASP A 15 8.98 -18.24 6.33
C ASP A 15 7.61 -17.64 5.96
N PHE A 16 7.45 -17.34 4.67
CA PHE A 16 6.18 -16.88 4.11
C PHE A 16 5.19 -18.04 3.97
N PRO A 17 3.87 -17.79 4.09
CA PRO A 17 2.86 -18.79 3.79
C PRO A 17 3.04 -19.38 2.39
N ALA A 18 2.84 -20.69 2.25
CA ALA A 18 3.04 -21.38 0.97
C ALA A 18 2.20 -20.77 -0.16
N HIS A 19 0.95 -20.40 0.14
CA HIS A 19 0.06 -19.76 -0.84
C HIS A 19 0.58 -18.39 -1.30
N TRP A 20 1.32 -17.65 -0.46
CA TRP A 20 1.97 -16.40 -0.89
C TRP A 20 3.11 -16.66 -1.86
N VAL A 21 3.97 -17.64 -1.54
CA VAL A 21 5.12 -17.99 -2.38
C VAL A 21 4.66 -18.46 -3.76
N ASP A 22 3.55 -19.18 -3.84
CA ASP A 22 2.97 -19.64 -5.12
C ASP A 22 2.46 -18.49 -5.99
N HIS A 23 2.01 -17.39 -5.39
CA HIS A 23 1.55 -16.18 -6.10
C HIS A 23 2.66 -15.13 -6.29
N ALA A 24 3.89 -15.40 -5.82
CA ALA A 24 5.01 -14.48 -5.98
C ALA A 24 5.46 -14.36 -7.45
N ILE A 25 6.00 -13.19 -7.82
CA ILE A 25 6.45 -12.93 -9.19
C ILE A 25 7.44 -14.02 -9.65
N PRO A 26 7.15 -14.77 -10.73
CA PRO A 26 8.01 -15.84 -11.24
C PRO A 26 9.19 -15.26 -12.03
N TYR A 27 10.08 -14.52 -11.35
CA TYR A 27 11.17 -13.73 -11.94
C TYR A 27 12.06 -14.53 -12.90
N SER A 28 12.33 -15.81 -12.58
CA SER A 28 13.13 -16.69 -13.43
C SER A 28 12.43 -17.07 -14.73
N GLN A 29 11.11 -17.25 -14.72
CA GLN A 29 10.31 -17.57 -15.91
C GLN A 29 10.19 -16.35 -16.81
N LEU A 30 9.86 -15.19 -16.25
CA LEU A 30 9.85 -13.90 -16.95
C LEU A 30 11.20 -13.60 -17.62
N LYS A 31 12.31 -13.87 -16.92
CA LYS A 31 13.67 -13.71 -17.49
C LYS A 31 13.93 -14.66 -18.67
N LYS A 32 13.37 -15.88 -18.66
CA LYS A 32 13.48 -16.82 -19.79
C LYS A 32 12.65 -16.30 -20.98
N CYS A 33 11.41 -15.86 -20.74
CA CYS A 33 10.55 -15.28 -21.77
C CYS A 33 11.22 -14.05 -22.42
N LEU A 34 11.78 -13.14 -21.61
CA LEU A 34 12.54 -11.97 -22.09
C LEU A 34 13.74 -12.33 -22.99
N LYS A 35 14.38 -13.50 -22.81
CA LYS A 35 15.42 -13.94 -23.75
C LYS A 35 14.84 -14.28 -25.12
N LYS A 36 13.63 -14.84 -25.16
CA LYS A 36 12.92 -15.12 -26.41
C LYS A 36 12.52 -13.82 -27.11
N VAL A 37 11.98 -12.83 -26.37
CA VAL A 37 11.67 -11.48 -26.89
C VAL A 37 12.90 -10.83 -27.54
N ALA A 38 14.02 -10.82 -26.83
CA ALA A 38 15.26 -10.22 -27.36
C ALA A 38 15.76 -10.93 -28.62
N ARG A 39 15.56 -12.25 -28.72
CA ARG A 39 15.92 -13.03 -29.92
C ARG A 39 14.96 -12.76 -31.07
N GLU A 40 13.66 -12.68 -30.82
CA GLU A 40 12.64 -12.34 -31.82
C GLU A 40 12.92 -10.97 -32.45
N LEU A 41 13.19 -9.96 -31.62
CA LEU A 41 13.58 -8.63 -32.09
C LEU A 41 14.88 -8.69 -32.92
N HIS A 42 15.89 -9.43 -32.45
CA HIS A 42 17.15 -9.57 -33.19
C HIS A 42 17.00 -10.30 -34.53
N GLU A 43 16.19 -11.35 -34.61
CA GLU A 43 15.90 -12.09 -35.83
C GLU A 43 15.25 -11.18 -36.89
N LEU A 44 14.38 -10.28 -36.44
CA LEU A 44 13.78 -9.23 -37.28
C LEU A 44 14.78 -8.14 -37.70
N GLY A 45 15.93 -8.00 -37.03
CA GLY A 45 16.88 -6.91 -37.27
C GLY A 45 16.65 -5.67 -36.40
N LEU A 46 15.88 -5.83 -35.32
CA LEU A 46 15.58 -4.80 -34.32
C LEU A 46 16.45 -5.01 -33.08
N ASP A 47 17.77 -4.85 -33.22
CA ASP A 47 18.65 -4.83 -32.06
C ASP A 47 18.42 -3.56 -31.19
N PRO A 48 18.94 -3.53 -29.95
CA PRO A 48 18.69 -2.42 -29.02
C PRO A 48 19.23 -1.06 -29.47
N GLU A 49 20.27 -1.02 -30.30
CA GLU A 49 20.82 0.20 -30.89
C GLU A 49 19.87 0.71 -31.99
N THR A 50 19.48 -0.18 -32.91
CA THR A 50 18.53 0.10 -33.99
C THR A 50 17.17 0.56 -33.44
N LEU A 51 16.65 -0.07 -32.39
CA LEU A 51 15.41 0.35 -31.73
C LEU A 51 15.52 1.73 -31.10
N ARG A 52 16.68 2.09 -30.51
CA ARG A 52 16.92 3.42 -29.94
C ARG A 52 16.87 4.52 -30.99
N GLU A 53 17.45 4.26 -32.17
CA GLU A 53 17.45 5.20 -33.29
C GLU A 53 16.05 5.37 -33.88
N LEU A 54 15.35 4.26 -34.14
CA LEU A 54 14.05 4.27 -34.83
C LEU A 54 12.88 4.68 -33.93
N LEU A 55 13.00 4.57 -32.61
CA LEU A 55 11.98 5.05 -31.65
C LEU A 55 12.19 6.51 -31.23
N ASN A 56 13.29 7.16 -31.66
CA ASN A 56 13.58 8.54 -31.29
C ASN A 56 12.67 9.50 -32.09
N PRO A 57 11.77 10.27 -31.42
CA PRO A 57 10.84 11.17 -32.11
C PRO A 57 11.53 12.35 -32.81
N ASP A 58 12.78 12.68 -32.45
CA ASP A 58 13.52 13.83 -32.98
C ASP A 58 14.31 13.49 -34.25
N VAL A 59 14.33 12.23 -34.67
CA VAL A 59 15.05 11.78 -35.87
C VAL A 59 14.15 11.92 -37.07
N THR A 60 14.57 12.71 -38.06
CA THR A 60 13.91 12.87 -39.38
C THR A 60 14.16 11.66 -40.28
N SER A 61 13.96 10.44 -39.74
CA SER A 61 14.08 9.20 -40.50
C SER A 61 12.82 9.01 -41.37
N PRO A 62 12.93 8.54 -42.61
CA PRO A 62 11.77 8.18 -43.45
C PRO A 62 10.95 7.01 -42.87
N VAL A 63 11.50 6.32 -41.86
CA VAL A 63 10.86 5.23 -41.12
C VAL A 63 10.90 5.53 -39.63
N ALA A 64 9.73 5.57 -38.99
CA ALA A 64 9.59 5.73 -37.55
C ALA A 64 8.95 4.50 -36.92
N LEU A 65 9.47 4.04 -35.78
CA LEU A 65 8.84 3.00 -34.97
C LEU A 65 8.00 3.64 -33.88
N LYS A 66 6.89 2.97 -33.55
CA LYS A 66 6.07 3.31 -32.39
C LYS A 66 5.68 2.05 -31.64
N TYR A 67 5.99 2.05 -30.35
CA TYR A 67 5.62 0.99 -29.42
C TYR A 67 4.58 1.48 -28.40
N LYS A 68 3.49 0.72 -28.29
CA LYS A 68 2.41 0.95 -27.33
C LYS A 68 2.13 -0.35 -26.56
N LEU A 69 1.80 -0.22 -25.28
CA LEU A 69 1.35 -1.34 -24.42
C LEU A 69 -0.17 -1.50 -24.37
N ASN A 70 -0.90 -0.49 -24.85
CA ASN A 70 -2.36 -0.47 -24.90
C ASN A 70 -2.85 0.30 -26.13
N ASP A 71 -3.93 -0.19 -26.76
CA ASP A 71 -4.62 0.48 -27.88
C ASP A 71 -6.16 0.36 -27.78
N GLY A 72 -6.73 0.06 -26.60
CA GLY A 72 -8.18 -0.09 -26.44
C GLY A 72 -8.68 -0.06 -24.98
N THR A 73 -10.01 -0.06 -24.83
CA THR A 73 -10.79 -0.01 -23.56
C THR A 73 -10.76 -1.30 -22.74
N ASP A 74 -10.01 -2.31 -23.18
CA ASP A 74 -9.96 -3.63 -22.57
C ASP A 74 -8.87 -3.71 -21.49
N SER A 75 -9.12 -4.47 -20.43
CA SER A 75 -8.21 -4.61 -19.27
C SER A 75 -6.94 -5.40 -19.55
N HIS A 76 -6.76 -5.92 -20.78
CA HIS A 76 -5.65 -6.79 -21.14
C HIS A 76 -4.54 -6.03 -21.86
N LEU A 77 -3.30 -6.13 -21.37
CA LEU A 77 -2.14 -5.54 -22.01
C LEU A 77 -1.94 -6.18 -23.38
N ARG A 78 -1.92 -5.36 -24.43
CA ARG A 78 -1.62 -5.79 -25.80
C ARG A 78 -0.48 -4.95 -26.33
N PRO A 79 0.77 -5.43 -26.20
CA PRO A 79 1.88 -4.71 -26.78
C PRO A 79 1.77 -4.71 -28.31
N LYS A 80 2.04 -3.57 -28.92
CA LYS A 80 1.94 -3.34 -30.35
C LYS A 80 3.12 -2.52 -30.82
N LEU A 81 3.93 -3.12 -31.70
CA LEU A 81 5.00 -2.45 -32.42
C LEU A 81 4.51 -2.10 -33.83
N THR A 82 4.58 -0.82 -34.19
CA THR A 82 4.16 -0.31 -35.50
C THR A 82 5.30 0.42 -36.18
N VAL A 83 5.40 0.23 -37.49
CA VAL A 83 6.34 0.91 -38.38
C VAL A 83 5.53 1.91 -39.21
N GLN A 84 5.93 3.17 -39.21
CA GLN A 84 5.37 4.20 -40.09
C GLN A 84 6.35 4.45 -41.24
N VAL A 85 5.91 4.22 -42.47
CA VAL A 85 6.71 4.43 -43.69
C VAL A 85 6.11 5.57 -44.50
N HIS A 86 6.92 6.57 -44.84
CA HIS A 86 6.49 7.71 -45.65
C HIS A 86 6.52 7.38 -47.16
N LEU A 87 5.39 7.50 -47.85
CA LEU A 87 5.22 7.18 -49.27
C LEU A 87 4.94 8.45 -50.11
N GLN A 88 5.58 8.59 -51.28
CA GLN A 88 5.11 9.44 -52.40
C GLN A 88 4.78 8.50 -53.55
N ASP A 89 3.60 8.67 -54.16
CA ASP A 89 3.23 7.99 -55.40
C ASP A 89 3.35 6.46 -55.34
N GLY A 90 3.10 5.85 -54.17
CA GLY A 90 3.16 4.39 -53.96
C GLY A 90 4.59 3.83 -53.84
N VAL A 91 5.61 4.69 -53.81
CA VAL A 91 7.02 4.32 -53.64
C VAL A 91 7.53 4.95 -52.32
N PRO A 92 8.25 4.18 -51.47
CA PRO A 92 8.89 4.74 -50.28
C PRO A 92 9.81 5.91 -50.67
N ILE A 93 9.56 7.11 -50.13
CA ILE A 93 10.36 8.30 -50.45
C ILE A 93 11.76 8.08 -49.95
N ASP A 94 12.71 8.11 -50.90
CA ASP A 94 14.16 8.12 -50.72
C ASP A 94 14.63 7.48 -49.41
N ALA A 95 14.27 6.20 -49.30
CA ALA A 95 14.74 5.33 -48.26
C ALA A 95 16.20 4.95 -48.61
N SER A 96 17.11 5.93 -48.55
CA SER A 96 18.48 5.68 -48.09
C SER A 96 18.42 5.28 -46.61
N LEU A 97 17.61 4.23 -46.36
CA LEU A 97 17.56 3.49 -45.13
C LEU A 97 19.00 3.22 -44.79
N ALA A 98 19.43 3.64 -43.59
CA ALA A 98 20.61 3.08 -43.00
C ALA A 98 20.57 1.57 -43.27
N PRO A 99 21.67 0.92 -43.69
CA PRO A 99 21.68 -0.49 -44.15
C PRO A 99 20.80 -1.40 -43.28
N ASN A 100 20.81 -1.13 -41.97
CA ASN A 100 20.04 -1.71 -40.88
C ASN A 100 18.51 -1.67 -41.12
N SER A 101 17.94 -0.51 -41.47
CA SER A 101 16.49 -0.34 -41.71
C SER A 101 16.03 -1.01 -43.01
N ARG A 102 16.95 -1.19 -43.96
CA ARG A 102 16.72 -1.81 -45.26
C ARG A 102 16.65 -3.34 -45.16
N ASP A 103 17.55 -3.93 -44.39
CA ASP A 103 17.49 -5.36 -44.04
C ASP A 103 16.26 -5.69 -43.19
N PHE A 104 15.90 -4.79 -42.25
CA PHE A 104 14.69 -4.91 -41.45
C PHE A 104 13.41 -4.91 -42.30
N LEU A 105 13.23 -3.92 -43.19
CA LEU A 105 12.06 -3.86 -44.07
C LEU A 105 12.01 -5.03 -45.06
N ASN A 106 13.15 -5.47 -45.58
CA ASN A 106 13.22 -6.67 -46.43
C ASN A 106 12.82 -7.94 -45.67
N LYS A 107 13.26 -8.11 -44.42
CA LYS A 107 12.86 -9.26 -43.58
C LYS A 107 11.38 -9.21 -43.21
N ILE A 108 10.83 -8.03 -42.94
CA ILE A 108 9.39 -7.85 -42.74
C ILE A 108 8.64 -8.25 -44.02
N ALA A 109 9.03 -7.72 -45.18
CA ALA A 109 8.40 -8.03 -46.45
C ALA A 109 8.45 -9.53 -46.82
N VAL A 110 9.50 -10.25 -46.42
CA VAL A 110 9.65 -11.71 -46.64
C VAL A 110 8.77 -12.55 -45.69
N ASN A 111 8.43 -12.04 -44.50
CA ASN A 111 7.67 -12.79 -43.48
C ASN A 111 6.19 -12.39 -43.37
N LEU A 112 5.72 -11.38 -44.11
CA LEU A 112 4.29 -11.05 -44.18
C LEU A 112 3.52 -12.06 -45.07
N PRO A 113 2.35 -12.55 -44.63
CA PRO A 113 1.44 -13.31 -45.50
C PRO A 113 1.05 -12.46 -46.72
N GLN A 114 1.17 -13.01 -47.92
CA GLN A 114 0.94 -12.37 -49.22
C GLN A 114 -0.47 -11.78 -49.47
N ASN A 115 -1.35 -11.71 -48.47
CA ASN A 115 -2.77 -11.35 -48.66
C ASN A 115 -3.16 -9.94 -48.17
N GLN A 116 -2.18 -9.06 -47.94
CA GLN A 116 -2.45 -7.64 -47.72
C GLN A 116 -1.57 -6.78 -48.63
N TRP A 117 -1.81 -6.84 -49.94
CA TRP A 117 -1.40 -5.74 -50.82
C TRP A 117 -2.32 -5.63 -52.05
N SER A 118 -2.93 -4.45 -52.21
CA SER A 118 -3.66 -4.05 -53.41
C SER A 118 -2.67 -3.58 -54.49
N HIS A 119 -2.58 -4.32 -55.60
CA HIS A 119 -1.66 -4.04 -56.69
C HIS A 119 -2.18 -3.00 -57.68
N THR A 120 -1.29 -2.11 -58.15
CA THR A 120 -1.29 -1.59 -59.52
C THR A 120 0.16 -1.47 -60.00
N GLY A 121 0.55 -2.23 -61.03
CA GLY A 121 1.91 -2.30 -61.54
C GLY A 121 2.19 -1.41 -62.75
N HIS A 122 3.46 -1.25 -63.12
CA HIS A 122 4.00 -1.47 -64.47
C HIS A 122 5.54 -1.32 -64.51
N THR A 123 6.10 -1.95 -65.53
CA THR A 123 7.49 -2.38 -65.84
C THR A 123 8.45 -1.29 -66.31
N ALA A 124 9.76 -1.39 -65.98
CA ALA A 124 10.90 -1.21 -66.92
C ALA A 124 12.28 -1.53 -66.28
N LYS A 125 13.25 -1.85 -67.15
CA LYS A 125 14.55 -2.54 -66.96
C LYS A 125 15.76 -1.63 -66.64
N ALA A 126 16.86 -2.32 -66.25
CA ALA A 126 18.30 -2.05 -66.54
C ALA A 126 19.03 -1.12 -65.55
N GLN A 127 20.30 -1.29 -65.16
CA GLN A 127 21.41 -2.22 -65.46
C GLN A 127 22.56 -1.86 -64.46
N THR A 128 23.33 -2.86 -63.99
CA THR A 128 24.82 -2.85 -63.71
C THR A 128 25.44 -1.79 -62.75
N ALA A 129 26.47 -2.01 -61.93
CA ALA A 129 27.43 -3.09 -61.70
C ALA A 129 28.24 -2.82 -60.39
N ASP A 130 28.87 -3.88 -59.88
CA ASP A 130 30.16 -3.97 -59.14
C ASP A 130 30.34 -3.24 -57.78
N ALA A 131 30.43 -4.00 -56.67
CA ALA A 131 31.63 -4.67 -56.10
C ALA A 131 32.54 -3.68 -55.33
N VAL A 132 32.82 -3.84 -54.03
CA VAL A 132 33.87 -4.68 -53.39
C VAL A 132 33.71 -4.45 -51.85
N LYS A 133 33.50 -5.46 -50.99
CA LYS A 133 34.47 -6.12 -50.05
C LYS A 133 35.35 -5.16 -49.23
N ASP A 134 35.73 -5.31 -47.97
CA ASP A 134 35.64 -6.31 -46.89
C ASP A 134 35.97 -5.53 -45.59
N ALA A 135 35.22 -5.73 -44.49
CA ALA A 135 35.65 -6.40 -43.24
C ALA A 135 36.80 -5.73 -42.43
N LEU A 136 36.52 -5.31 -41.18
CA LEU A 136 36.88 -6.02 -39.93
C LEU A 136 36.63 -5.14 -38.69
N SER A 137 36.08 -5.78 -37.66
CA SER A 137 35.94 -5.35 -36.25
C SER A 137 37.29 -5.47 -35.49
N PRO A 138 37.31 -5.46 -34.13
CA PRO A 138 36.80 -4.51 -33.14
C PRO A 138 37.93 -4.07 -32.18
N ASP A 139 37.69 -3.16 -31.24
CA ASP A 139 38.30 -3.31 -29.90
C ASP A 139 37.58 -2.56 -28.78
N THR A 140 37.68 -3.18 -27.61
CA THR A 140 36.98 -2.93 -26.35
C THR A 140 37.83 -2.09 -25.41
N ILE A 141 37.27 -1.06 -24.74
CA ILE A 141 37.79 -0.57 -23.44
C ILE A 141 36.60 -0.19 -22.54
N ALA A 142 36.68 -0.62 -21.28
CA ALA A 142 35.75 -0.40 -20.19
C ALA A 142 36.35 0.55 -19.13
N GLU A 143 35.51 1.37 -18.48
CA GLU A 143 35.68 1.85 -17.09
C GLU A 143 34.34 2.46 -16.60
N THR A 144 33.56 1.82 -15.73
CA THR A 144 33.60 1.73 -14.25
C THR A 144 33.18 3.02 -13.52
N THR A 145 31.96 3.03 -13.00
CA THR A 145 31.48 3.93 -11.93
C THR A 145 30.97 3.10 -10.76
N VAL A 146 31.42 3.44 -9.54
CA VAL A 146 31.18 2.77 -8.26
C VAL A 146 29.85 3.21 -7.63
N THR A 147 29.09 2.26 -7.06
CA THR A 147 28.00 2.48 -6.08
C THR A 147 28.03 1.37 -5.02
N PRO A 148 27.63 1.63 -3.77
CA PRO A 148 27.94 0.79 -2.61
C PRO A 148 27.10 -0.50 -2.54
N SER A 149 27.68 -1.56 -2.00
CA SER A 149 27.14 -2.92 -1.92
C SER A 149 26.21 -3.15 -0.72
N ALA A 150 25.19 -3.97 -0.95
CA ALA A 150 24.08 -4.30 -0.04
C ALA A 150 24.39 -5.39 1.00
N GLU A 151 25.66 -5.71 1.27
CA GLU A 151 26.03 -6.94 1.99
C GLU A 151 26.12 -6.78 3.52
N THR A 152 25.93 -5.58 4.07
CA THR A 152 25.90 -5.32 5.52
C THR A 152 24.49 -5.18 6.11
N ILE A 153 23.44 -5.31 5.28
CA ILE A 153 22.05 -5.06 5.68
C ILE A 153 21.29 -6.36 6.05
N ASP A 154 21.69 -7.52 5.51
CA ASP A 154 21.00 -8.79 5.74
C ASP A 154 21.25 -9.38 7.14
N ALA A 155 22.48 -9.27 7.66
CA ALA A 155 22.87 -9.91 8.91
C ALA A 155 22.13 -9.39 10.17
N LEU A 156 21.62 -8.15 10.14
CA LEU A 156 20.86 -7.57 11.27
C LEU A 156 19.35 -7.86 11.17
N ALA A 157 18.85 -8.23 9.99
CA ALA A 157 17.45 -8.59 9.78
C ALA A 157 17.18 -10.05 10.19
N ASP A 158 18.16 -10.93 9.98
CA ASP A 158 18.04 -12.36 10.32
C ASP A 158 18.00 -12.61 11.83
N GLU A 159 18.85 -11.93 12.61
CA GLU A 159 18.84 -12.03 14.08
C GLU A 159 17.54 -11.47 14.71
N ALA A 160 16.95 -10.48 14.04
CA ALA A 160 15.69 -9.85 14.43
C ALA A 160 14.46 -10.75 14.16
N ASN A 161 14.50 -11.52 13.07
CA ASN A 161 13.44 -12.44 12.68
C ASN A 161 13.45 -13.70 13.58
N GLU A 162 14.64 -14.15 14.00
CA GLU A 162 14.82 -15.26 14.93
C GLU A 162 14.30 -14.92 16.34
N LYS A 163 14.52 -13.69 16.83
CA LYS A 163 13.95 -13.23 18.11
C LYS A 163 12.42 -13.11 18.08
N LEU A 164 11.83 -12.67 16.96
CA LEU A 164 10.38 -12.65 16.79
C LEU A 164 9.80 -14.07 16.75
N ALA A 165 10.50 -15.03 16.13
CA ALA A 165 10.08 -16.42 16.07
C ALA A 165 10.14 -17.13 17.43
N ILE A 166 11.14 -16.84 18.27
CA ILE A 166 11.31 -17.49 19.59
C ILE A 166 10.15 -17.13 20.55
N THR A 167 9.60 -15.92 20.48
CA THR A 167 8.42 -15.54 21.30
C THR A 167 7.11 -16.15 20.77
N LEU A 168 7.04 -16.50 19.48
CA LEU A 168 5.85 -17.08 18.84
C LEU A 168 5.72 -18.60 19.03
N VAL A 169 6.80 -19.30 19.39
CA VAL A 169 6.83 -20.77 19.47
C VAL A 169 6.40 -21.30 20.85
N GLU A 170 6.53 -20.53 21.93
CA GLU A 170 6.26 -21.03 23.29
C GLU A 170 4.77 -21.24 23.64
N GLU A 171 3.81 -20.85 22.78
CA GLU A 171 2.36 -20.94 23.11
C GLU A 171 1.51 -21.79 22.14
N LYS A 172 2.09 -22.61 21.26
CA LYS A 172 1.29 -23.54 20.42
C LYS A 172 1.08 -24.90 21.10
N VAL A 173 -0.02 -25.04 21.84
CA VAL A 173 -0.66 -26.35 22.12
C VAL A 173 -2.18 -26.26 21.90
N ASN A 174 -2.65 -27.07 20.94
CA ASN A 174 -4.01 -27.62 20.74
C ASN A 174 -5.20 -26.69 20.40
N ILE A 175 -5.68 -26.75 19.14
CA ILE A 175 -6.76 -27.65 18.68
C ILE A 175 -6.94 -27.43 17.16
N ALA A 176 -6.93 -28.53 16.40
CA ALA A 176 -7.37 -28.62 15.02
C ALA A 176 -8.57 -29.60 14.92
N GLU A 177 -9.31 -29.45 13.81
CA GLU A 177 -10.29 -30.36 13.17
C GLU A 177 -11.81 -30.18 13.42
N LYS A 178 -12.50 -29.73 12.35
CA LYS A 178 -13.58 -30.40 11.57
C LYS A 178 -14.50 -29.34 10.92
N LEU A 179 -15.02 -29.43 9.70
CA LEU A 179 -14.96 -30.33 8.54
C LEU A 179 -15.68 -29.60 7.38
N SER A 180 -15.36 -29.98 6.13
CA SER A 180 -16.10 -29.74 4.88
C SER A 180 -17.53 -30.33 4.94
N SER A 181 -18.50 -30.12 4.04
CA SER A 181 -18.56 -30.06 2.55
C SER A 181 -19.93 -29.43 2.16
N ASP A 182 -20.25 -29.00 0.94
CA ASP A 182 -20.60 -29.79 -0.25
C ASP A 182 -20.80 -28.87 -1.47
N ALA A 183 -20.68 -29.45 -2.67
CA ALA A 183 -20.88 -28.85 -3.99
C ALA A 183 -22.10 -29.45 -4.73
N GLU A 184 -22.37 -28.91 -5.93
CA GLU A 184 -23.24 -29.41 -7.03
C GLU A 184 -24.72 -28.95 -7.00
N GLN A 185 -25.45 -28.63 -8.10
CA GLN A 185 -25.29 -28.77 -9.56
C GLN A 185 -26.44 -28.02 -10.29
N HIS A 186 -26.39 -27.97 -11.64
CA HIS A 186 -27.41 -27.65 -12.69
C HIS A 186 -27.21 -26.31 -13.45
N LYS A 187 -26.82 -26.24 -14.75
CA LYS A 187 -27.28 -26.76 -16.07
C LYS A 187 -28.40 -25.95 -16.77
N THR A 188 -28.06 -25.50 -18.00
CA THR A 188 -28.89 -25.26 -19.22
C THR A 188 -29.88 -24.07 -19.19
N SER A 189 -30.10 -23.24 -20.21
CA SER A 189 -30.33 -23.51 -21.65
C SER A 189 -30.31 -22.19 -22.46
N ALA A 190 -30.08 -22.30 -23.77
CA ALA A 190 -30.20 -21.23 -24.77
C ALA A 190 -31.66 -20.88 -25.14
N ALA A 191 -31.92 -19.66 -25.64
CA ALA A 191 -32.67 -19.39 -26.88
C ALA A 191 -32.87 -17.88 -27.21
N THR A 192 -32.55 -17.60 -28.46
CA THR A 192 -32.75 -16.47 -29.39
C THR A 192 -34.10 -15.74 -29.41
N ARG A 193 -34.09 -14.42 -29.76
CA ARG A 193 -34.94 -13.68 -30.74
C ARG A 193 -34.72 -12.15 -30.56
N ASN A 194 -34.11 -11.43 -31.50
CA ASN A 194 -34.59 -10.85 -32.78
C ASN A 194 -35.16 -9.42 -32.68
N ASN A 195 -34.76 -8.61 -33.68
CA ASN A 195 -35.31 -7.33 -34.17
C ASN A 195 -34.87 -6.05 -33.41
N ALA A 196 -34.58 -4.90 -34.04
CA ALA A 196 -34.63 -4.46 -35.43
C ALA A 196 -33.75 -3.21 -35.62
N SER A 197 -33.49 -2.92 -36.90
CA SER A 197 -32.84 -1.79 -37.56
C SER A 197 -33.23 -0.39 -37.07
N ASP A 198 -32.32 0.59 -37.16
CA ASP A 198 -32.55 1.77 -38.01
C ASP A 198 -31.24 2.49 -38.37
N GLU A 199 -31.19 3.00 -39.60
CA GLU A 199 -30.11 3.78 -40.20
C GLU A 199 -30.16 5.24 -39.73
N THR A 200 -29.01 5.90 -39.54
CA THR A 200 -28.76 7.22 -40.16
C THR A 200 -27.29 7.65 -40.09
N THR A 201 -26.85 8.16 -41.23
CA THR A 201 -25.56 8.75 -41.67
C THR A 201 -24.81 9.68 -40.69
N PRO A 202 -23.46 9.71 -40.72
CA PRO A 202 -22.67 10.81 -40.19
C PRO A 202 -22.16 11.78 -41.27
N ILE A 203 -22.18 13.05 -40.89
CA ILE A 203 -21.78 14.26 -41.61
C ILE A 203 -20.24 14.37 -41.64
N SER A 204 -19.72 14.76 -42.81
CA SER A 204 -18.32 15.02 -43.10
C SER A 204 -17.83 16.36 -42.53
N SER A 205 -16.55 16.40 -42.13
CA SER A 205 -15.80 17.63 -41.79
C SER A 205 -14.46 17.63 -42.54
N PRO A 206 -13.90 18.81 -42.87
CA PRO A 206 -13.01 18.99 -44.02
C PRO A 206 -11.53 18.72 -43.71
N VAL A 207 -10.84 18.24 -44.75
CA VAL A 207 -9.43 17.85 -44.79
C VAL A 207 -8.54 19.07 -45.05
N ASP A 208 -7.52 19.26 -44.21
CA ASP A 208 -6.42 20.23 -44.37
C ASP A 208 -5.31 19.62 -45.25
N PRO A 209 -4.82 20.27 -46.33
CA PRO A 209 -4.02 19.61 -47.35
C PRO A 209 -2.52 19.84 -47.19
N THR A 210 -1.86 19.14 -46.26
CA THR A 210 -0.40 18.90 -46.29
C THR A 210 -0.02 17.61 -45.53
N THR A 211 -0.61 16.47 -45.86
CA THR A 211 -0.23 15.18 -45.24
C THR A 211 0.36 14.25 -46.30
N GLY A 212 1.67 14.03 -46.22
CA GLY A 212 2.30 12.87 -46.85
C GLY A 212 1.61 11.59 -46.36
N ILE A 213 1.44 10.63 -47.25
CA ILE A 213 0.73 9.38 -46.95
C ILE A 213 1.69 8.49 -46.17
N TYR A 214 1.38 8.21 -44.91
CA TYR A 214 2.10 7.24 -44.09
C TYR A 214 1.37 5.90 -44.11
N GLU A 215 2.07 4.82 -44.48
CA GLU A 215 1.57 3.46 -44.31
C GLU A 215 2.03 2.93 -42.95
N ILE A 216 1.09 2.38 -42.16
CA ILE A 216 1.36 1.83 -40.83
C ILE A 216 1.35 0.31 -40.93
N ILE A 217 2.50 -0.32 -40.70
CA ILE A 217 2.66 -1.77 -40.70
C ILE A 217 2.80 -2.24 -39.24
N GLU A 218 1.99 -3.20 -38.84
CA GLU A 218 2.09 -3.84 -37.53
C GLU A 218 3.11 -4.99 -37.57
N VAL A 219 4.02 -5.01 -36.59
CA VAL A 219 5.02 -6.06 -36.44
C VAL A 219 4.55 -7.03 -35.35
N PRO A 220 4.17 -8.27 -35.70
CA PRO A 220 3.71 -9.25 -34.73
C PRO A 220 4.89 -9.72 -33.86
N LEU A 221 4.87 -9.39 -32.57
CA LEU A 221 5.84 -9.87 -31.58
C LEU A 221 5.14 -10.87 -30.65
N THR A 222 5.33 -12.16 -30.92
CA THR A 222 4.67 -13.26 -30.22
C THR A 222 5.16 -13.38 -28.78
N PHE A 223 6.48 -13.33 -28.58
CA PHE A 223 7.06 -13.50 -27.25
C PHE A 223 6.90 -12.24 -26.40
N ASP A 224 6.78 -11.08 -27.03
CA ASP A 224 6.48 -9.82 -26.33
C ASP A 224 5.09 -9.87 -25.71
N ALA A 225 4.09 -10.33 -26.48
CA ALA A 225 2.74 -10.59 -25.97
C ALA A 225 2.79 -11.63 -24.82
N GLU A 226 3.43 -12.79 -25.01
CA GLU A 226 3.58 -13.82 -23.96
C GLU A 226 4.18 -13.26 -22.66
N PHE A 227 5.18 -12.37 -22.77
CA PHE A 227 5.82 -11.74 -21.61
C PHE A 227 4.85 -10.86 -20.81
N PHE A 228 4.09 -9.99 -21.48
CA PHE A 228 3.19 -9.07 -20.80
C PHE A 228 1.90 -9.74 -20.32
N GLU A 229 1.42 -10.77 -21.02
CA GLU A 229 0.32 -11.63 -20.54
C GLU A 229 0.69 -12.32 -19.22
N MET A 230 1.87 -12.93 -19.16
CA MET A 230 2.36 -13.58 -17.94
C MET A 230 2.53 -12.56 -16.81
N LEU A 231 3.22 -11.44 -17.08
CA LEU A 231 3.46 -10.43 -16.06
C LEU A 231 2.16 -9.79 -15.54
N GLN A 232 1.18 -9.54 -16.42
CA GLN A 232 -0.11 -9.01 -16.02
C GLN A 232 -0.90 -10.01 -15.18
N SER A 233 -0.90 -11.30 -15.58
CA SER A 233 -1.53 -12.37 -14.80
C SER A 233 -0.94 -12.48 -13.40
N ASP A 234 0.40 -12.53 -13.29
CA ASP A 234 1.12 -12.60 -12.00
C ASP A 234 0.79 -11.42 -11.09
N VAL A 235 0.68 -10.24 -11.69
CA VAL A 235 0.29 -9.02 -10.99
C VAL A 235 -1.16 -9.09 -10.47
N ASN A 236 -2.09 -9.52 -11.30
CA ASN A 236 -3.50 -9.62 -10.92
C ASN A 236 -3.69 -10.64 -9.79
N HIS A 237 -2.92 -11.72 -9.82
CA HIS A 237 -2.86 -12.70 -8.74
C HIS A 237 -2.36 -12.10 -7.41
N LEU A 238 -1.33 -11.24 -7.45
CA LEU A 238 -0.86 -10.52 -6.27
C LEU A 238 -1.92 -9.55 -5.72
N ASP A 239 -2.64 -8.84 -6.59
CA ASP A 239 -3.72 -7.92 -6.18
C ASP A 239 -4.90 -8.67 -5.55
N ALA A 240 -5.24 -9.85 -6.09
CA ALA A 240 -6.25 -10.74 -5.53
C ALA A 240 -5.84 -11.25 -4.13
N LEU A 241 -4.60 -11.75 -4.00
CA LEU A 241 -4.04 -12.19 -2.72
C LEU A 241 -4.05 -11.04 -1.70
N GLN A 242 -3.64 -9.85 -2.10
CA GLN A 242 -3.65 -8.66 -1.26
C GLN A 242 -5.05 -8.34 -0.72
N THR A 243 -6.07 -8.41 -1.59
CA THR A 243 -7.46 -8.16 -1.20
C THR A 243 -7.97 -9.22 -0.23
N GLU A 244 -7.57 -10.48 -0.40
CA GLU A 244 -7.93 -11.57 0.52
C GLU A 244 -7.27 -11.42 1.90
N GLU A 245 -5.97 -11.08 1.94
CA GLU A 245 -5.22 -10.85 3.17
C GLU A 245 -5.76 -9.63 3.94
N GLU A 246 -6.06 -8.52 3.25
CA GLU A 246 -6.66 -7.33 3.85
C GLU A 246 -8.00 -7.66 4.51
N LYS A 247 -8.85 -8.44 3.82
CA LYS A 247 -10.15 -8.88 4.35
C LYS A 247 -9.99 -9.78 5.57
N THR A 248 -9.06 -10.72 5.51
CA THR A 248 -8.77 -11.64 6.61
C THR A 248 -8.30 -10.88 7.85
N MET A 249 -7.28 -10.02 7.71
CA MET A 249 -6.78 -9.18 8.79
C MET A 249 -7.87 -8.27 9.37
N THR A 250 -8.67 -7.63 8.52
CA THR A 250 -9.78 -6.77 8.94
C THR A 250 -10.78 -7.53 9.82
N SER A 251 -11.14 -8.76 9.42
CA SER A 251 -12.05 -9.60 10.19
C SER A 251 -11.47 -10.01 11.55
N GLU A 252 -10.18 -10.33 11.59
CA GLU A 252 -9.46 -10.67 12.82
C GLU A 252 -9.35 -9.47 13.76
N ILE A 253 -9.10 -8.27 13.24
CA ILE A 253 -9.05 -7.01 14.00
C ILE A 253 -10.41 -6.73 14.64
N VAL A 254 -11.52 -6.89 13.90
CA VAL A 254 -12.87 -6.70 14.45
C VAL A 254 -13.16 -7.71 15.55
N ALA A 255 -12.77 -8.98 15.37
CA ALA A 255 -12.94 -10.01 16.39
C ALA A 255 -12.12 -9.69 17.66
N LEU A 256 -10.85 -9.31 17.47
CA LEU A 256 -9.97 -8.90 18.56
C LEU A 256 -10.51 -7.66 19.29
N GLY A 257 -11.06 -6.69 18.58
CA GLY A 257 -11.68 -5.50 19.17
C GLY A 257 -12.81 -5.83 20.14
N LYS A 258 -13.64 -6.83 19.81
CA LYS A 258 -14.70 -7.32 20.72
C LYS A 258 -14.14 -7.97 21.98
N GLU A 259 -13.04 -8.72 21.86
CA GLU A 259 -12.36 -9.34 23.00
C GLU A 259 -11.72 -8.28 23.91
N VAL A 260 -11.00 -7.33 23.31
CA VAL A 260 -10.41 -6.19 24.01
C VAL A 260 -11.50 -5.40 24.73
N GLU A 261 -12.62 -5.09 24.06
CA GLU A 261 -13.76 -4.40 24.69
C GLU A 261 -14.28 -5.16 25.92
N HIS A 262 -14.32 -6.50 25.88
CA HIS A 262 -14.76 -7.30 27.00
C HIS A 262 -13.84 -7.20 28.22
N VAL A 263 -12.51 -7.27 28.01
CA VAL A 263 -11.52 -7.29 29.10
C VAL A 263 -11.23 -5.92 29.70
N VAL A 264 -11.49 -4.84 28.94
CA VAL A 264 -11.32 -3.45 29.41
C VAL A 264 -12.57 -2.86 30.06
N LYS A 265 -13.75 -3.47 29.90
CA LYS A 265 -15.00 -2.92 30.43
C LYS A 265 -15.05 -2.96 31.97
N PRO A 266 -15.10 -1.81 32.67
CA PRO A 266 -15.22 -1.77 34.13
C PRO A 266 -16.50 -2.46 34.61
N LYS A 267 -16.35 -3.50 35.44
CA LYS A 267 -17.43 -4.23 36.13
C LYS A 267 -17.30 -4.01 37.64
N ARG A 268 -18.42 -3.81 38.35
CA ARG A 268 -18.42 -3.44 39.79
C ARG A 268 -17.70 -4.45 40.69
N PHE A 269 -17.71 -5.73 40.33
CA PHE A 269 -17.20 -6.83 41.17
C PHE A 269 -16.14 -7.69 40.49
N SER A 270 -15.69 -7.32 39.28
CA SER A 270 -14.70 -8.10 38.54
C SER A 270 -13.43 -7.31 38.28
N LYS A 271 -12.31 -8.02 38.21
CA LYS A 271 -11.03 -7.47 37.78
C LYS A 271 -11.14 -7.02 36.32
N THR A 272 -10.39 -5.98 35.99
CA THR A 272 -10.24 -5.48 34.62
C THR A 272 -8.80 -5.08 34.39
N ASP A 273 -8.38 -5.15 33.13
CA ASP A 273 -7.03 -4.77 32.69
C ASP A 273 -7.03 -3.46 31.89
N LEU A 274 -8.08 -2.64 32.01
CA LEU A 274 -8.25 -1.37 31.31
C LEU A 274 -7.01 -0.46 31.39
N ALA A 275 -6.44 -0.29 32.59
CA ALA A 275 -5.27 0.58 32.78
C ALA A 275 -4.03 0.06 32.04
N ARG A 276 -3.87 -1.26 31.93
CA ARG A 276 -2.75 -1.88 31.21
C ARG A 276 -2.93 -1.79 29.71
N TRP A 277 -4.15 -2.09 29.23
CA TRP A 277 -4.49 -1.91 27.83
C TRP A 277 -4.34 -0.46 27.36
N ARG A 278 -4.63 0.53 28.21
CA ARG A 278 -4.33 1.95 27.92
C ARG A 278 -2.84 2.17 27.68
N GLN A 279 -2.00 1.77 28.63
CA GLN A 279 -0.55 1.93 28.53
C GLN A 279 0.02 1.20 27.31
N ILE A 280 -0.47 0.00 27.01
CA ILE A 280 -0.09 -0.75 25.81
C ILE A 280 -0.46 0.03 24.54
N PHE A 281 -1.68 0.57 24.45
CA PHE A 281 -2.08 1.32 23.25
C PHE A 281 -1.43 2.70 23.15
N GLU A 282 -1.13 3.37 24.26
CA GLU A 282 -0.30 4.58 24.28
C GLU A 282 1.09 4.29 23.69
N LEU A 283 1.77 3.26 24.20
CA LEU A 283 3.06 2.82 23.66
C LEU A 283 2.98 2.41 22.18
N TYR A 284 1.87 1.79 21.77
CA TYR A 284 1.66 1.38 20.38
C TYR A 284 1.53 2.57 19.44
N LEU A 285 0.77 3.60 19.86
CA LEU A 285 0.64 4.85 19.11
C LEU A 285 1.99 5.58 19.04
N ASP A 286 2.73 5.65 20.15
CA ASP A 286 4.06 6.28 20.22
C ASP A 286 5.10 5.54 19.36
N ALA A 287 4.99 4.22 19.22
CA ALA A 287 5.88 3.41 18.37
C ALA A 287 5.70 3.74 16.88
N GLU A 288 4.52 4.21 16.47
CA GLU A 288 4.22 4.60 15.10
C GLU A 288 4.55 3.50 14.06
N ILE A 289 4.44 2.22 14.42
CA ILE A 289 5.18 1.10 13.80
C ILE A 289 5.24 1.16 12.27
N PHE A 290 4.09 1.35 11.61
CA PHE A 290 3.99 1.30 10.15
C PHE A 290 3.95 2.67 9.47
N PHE A 291 3.65 3.74 10.20
CA PHE A 291 3.48 5.10 9.64
C PHE A 291 4.10 6.14 10.56
N ALA A 292 4.98 6.97 10.01
CA ALA A 292 5.52 8.12 10.72
C ALA A 292 4.60 9.33 10.57
N THR A 293 4.41 10.11 11.64
CA THR A 293 3.67 11.38 11.59
C THR A 293 4.56 12.62 11.64
N HIS A 294 5.89 12.45 11.73
CA HIS A 294 6.82 13.58 11.79
C HIS A 294 6.97 14.29 10.44
N GLU A 295 7.20 15.61 10.48
CA GLU A 295 7.28 16.48 9.30
C GLU A 295 8.35 16.04 8.28
N GLN A 296 9.46 15.48 8.73
CA GLN A 296 10.60 15.13 7.87
C GLN A 296 10.48 13.76 7.19
N ASP A 297 9.78 12.80 7.80
CA ASP A 297 9.67 11.42 7.32
C ASP A 297 8.23 10.89 7.29
N HIS A 298 7.26 11.80 7.22
CA HIS A 298 5.83 11.51 7.14
C HIS A 298 5.52 10.46 6.06
N GLY A 299 4.72 9.47 6.46
CA GLY A 299 4.16 8.47 5.57
C GLY A 299 4.54 7.05 5.94
N GLN A 300 4.37 6.15 4.98
CA GLN A 300 4.56 4.71 5.17
C GLN A 300 6.04 4.38 5.42
N ARG A 301 6.30 3.59 6.45
CA ARG A 301 7.64 3.08 6.76
C ARG A 301 7.98 1.88 5.88
N THR A 302 9.28 1.68 5.64
CA THR A 302 9.78 0.45 5.05
C THR A 302 9.63 -0.71 6.03
N SER A 303 9.56 -1.94 5.51
CA SER A 303 9.49 -3.15 6.35
C SER A 303 10.62 -3.19 7.39
N GLN A 304 11.83 -2.79 7.04
CA GLN A 304 12.98 -2.75 7.94
C GLN A 304 12.80 -1.76 9.11
N LYS A 305 12.25 -0.56 8.84
CA LYS A 305 11.97 0.41 9.90
C LYS A 305 10.81 -0.07 10.78
N ALA A 306 9.76 -0.62 10.17
CA ALA A 306 8.61 -1.17 10.89
C ALA A 306 9.01 -2.33 11.82
N LEU A 307 9.90 -3.23 11.37
CA LEU A 307 10.47 -4.30 12.20
C LEU A 307 11.15 -3.73 13.46
N LYS A 308 12.01 -2.72 13.30
CA LYS A 308 12.69 -2.08 14.44
C LYS A 308 11.71 -1.44 15.42
N GLN A 309 10.66 -0.78 14.93
CA GLN A 309 9.65 -0.17 15.79
C GLN A 309 8.77 -1.21 16.50
N LEU A 310 8.42 -2.30 15.82
CA LEU A 310 7.69 -3.41 16.42
C LEU A 310 8.50 -4.11 17.52
N GLN A 311 9.82 -4.22 17.33
CA GLN A 311 10.74 -4.70 18.37
C GLN A 311 10.80 -3.73 19.55
N TRP A 312 11.01 -2.44 19.28
CA TRP A 312 11.01 -1.41 20.32
C TRP A 312 9.73 -1.44 21.16
N PHE A 313 8.57 -1.56 20.52
CA PHE A 313 7.28 -1.67 21.19
C PHE A 313 7.22 -2.89 22.12
N GLN A 314 7.60 -4.07 21.63
CA GLN A 314 7.63 -5.29 22.43
C GLN A 314 8.61 -5.18 23.62
N ASP A 315 9.76 -4.56 23.41
CA ASP A 315 10.75 -4.30 24.47
C ASP A 315 10.19 -3.36 25.54
N GLN A 316 9.47 -2.29 25.15
CA GLN A 316 8.84 -1.38 26.11
C GLN A 316 7.74 -2.07 26.93
N VAL A 317 6.89 -2.86 26.27
CA VAL A 317 5.83 -3.62 26.92
C VAL A 317 6.41 -4.60 27.95
N THR A 318 7.52 -5.28 27.59
CA THR A 318 8.23 -6.22 28.47
C THR A 318 8.90 -5.49 29.63
N LYS A 319 9.62 -4.40 29.36
CA LYS A 319 10.30 -3.57 30.38
C LYS A 319 9.34 -3.05 31.46
N GLN A 320 8.11 -2.76 31.08
CA GLN A 320 7.06 -2.29 32.00
C GLN A 320 6.23 -3.44 32.62
N ASN A 321 6.54 -4.71 32.32
CA ASN A 321 5.83 -5.91 32.78
C ASN A 321 4.31 -5.89 32.50
N LEU A 322 3.86 -5.18 31.45
CA LEU A 322 2.43 -4.92 31.22
C LEU A 322 1.63 -6.20 30.96
N VAL A 323 2.23 -7.18 30.27
CA VAL A 323 1.59 -8.44 29.90
C VAL A 323 1.62 -9.45 31.05
N GLN A 324 2.74 -9.53 31.77
CA GLN A 324 2.91 -10.44 32.91
C GLN A 324 1.94 -10.11 34.05
N ASP A 325 1.63 -8.82 34.20
CA ASP A 325 0.75 -8.33 35.24
C ASP A 325 -0.74 -8.38 34.88
N PHE A 326 -1.12 -8.90 33.70
CA PHE A 326 -2.52 -9.05 33.33
C PHE A 326 -3.28 -9.90 34.36
N LYS A 327 -4.47 -9.42 34.74
CA LYS A 327 -5.33 -10.09 35.72
C LYS A 327 -6.21 -11.15 35.07
N LEU A 328 -6.51 -10.99 33.79
CA LEU A 328 -7.39 -11.86 33.02
C LEU A 328 -6.57 -12.67 32.00
N PRO A 329 -6.70 -14.01 31.95
CA PRO A 329 -6.02 -14.82 30.93
C PRO A 329 -6.47 -14.45 29.52
N GLU A 330 -7.71 -14.00 29.35
CA GLU A 330 -8.25 -13.50 28.08
C GLU A 330 -7.51 -12.25 27.60
N SER A 331 -7.01 -11.39 28.51
CA SER A 331 -6.18 -10.24 28.14
C SER A 331 -4.85 -10.70 27.55
N LYS A 332 -4.24 -11.75 28.11
CA LYS A 332 -2.99 -12.32 27.59
C LYS A 332 -3.20 -12.90 26.20
N ALA A 333 -4.25 -13.70 26.01
CA ALA A 333 -4.60 -14.28 24.71
C ALA A 333 -4.88 -13.19 23.65
N ALA A 334 -5.65 -12.15 24.00
CA ALA A 334 -5.91 -11.01 23.12
C ALA A 334 -4.62 -10.26 22.76
N PHE A 335 -3.71 -10.06 23.72
CA PHE A 335 -2.42 -9.42 23.44
C PHE A 335 -1.53 -10.26 22.51
N THR A 336 -1.45 -11.58 22.72
CA THR A 336 -0.73 -12.48 21.80
C THR A 336 -1.28 -12.36 20.38
N ARG A 337 -2.61 -12.36 20.23
CA ARG A 337 -3.26 -12.13 18.92
C ARG A 337 -2.97 -10.77 18.33
N PHE A 338 -2.92 -9.72 19.14
CA PHE A 338 -2.54 -8.37 18.70
C PHE A 338 -1.12 -8.33 18.12
N ILE A 339 -0.15 -8.95 18.81
CA ILE A 339 1.23 -9.04 18.30
C ILE A 339 1.29 -9.85 17.01
N ASN A 340 0.56 -10.97 16.94
CA ASN A 340 0.49 -11.79 15.73
C ASN A 340 -0.06 -11.02 14.53
N LEU A 341 -1.10 -10.20 14.71
CA LEU A 341 -1.64 -9.34 13.66
C LEU A 341 -0.58 -8.35 13.13
N ASN A 342 0.15 -7.69 14.04
CA ASN A 342 1.23 -6.77 13.64
C ASN A 342 2.36 -7.51 12.92
N ALA A 343 2.74 -8.70 13.37
CA ALA A 343 3.76 -9.52 12.73
C ALA A 343 3.30 -9.98 11.32
N SER A 344 2.04 -10.40 11.17
CA SER A 344 1.46 -10.74 9.88
C SER A 344 1.43 -9.55 8.92
N LEU A 345 1.08 -8.35 9.41
CA LEU A 345 1.13 -7.13 8.60
C LEU A 345 2.56 -6.79 8.17
N LEU A 346 3.53 -6.93 9.06
CA LEU A 346 4.95 -6.74 8.72
C LEU A 346 5.42 -7.74 7.65
N LYS A 347 5.06 -9.02 7.78
CA LYS A 347 5.36 -10.04 6.76
C LYS A 347 4.72 -9.68 5.42
N ASN A 348 3.47 -9.21 5.42
CA ASN A 348 2.79 -8.76 4.20
C ASN A 348 3.55 -7.61 3.52
N MET A 349 4.02 -6.63 4.29
CA MET A 349 4.84 -5.53 3.78
C MET A 349 6.17 -6.03 3.18
N GLN A 350 6.87 -6.97 3.85
CA GLN A 350 8.10 -7.57 3.32
C GLN A 350 7.85 -8.27 1.99
N PHE A 351 6.79 -9.07 1.91
CA PHE A 351 6.39 -9.78 0.69
C PHE A 351 6.07 -8.80 -0.45
N GLN A 352 5.34 -7.72 -0.17
CA GLN A 352 5.03 -6.68 -1.15
C GLN A 352 6.29 -5.97 -1.64
N GLU A 353 7.22 -5.60 -0.75
CA GLU A 353 8.48 -4.95 -1.13
C GLU A 353 9.37 -5.85 -2.00
N LEU A 354 9.41 -7.15 -1.71
CA LEU A 354 10.13 -8.14 -2.53
C LEU A 354 9.54 -8.22 -3.94
N ASN A 355 8.22 -8.42 -4.05
CA ASN A 355 7.55 -8.49 -5.35
C ASN A 355 7.66 -7.16 -6.12
N LYS A 356 7.58 -6.01 -5.43
CA LYS A 356 7.80 -4.68 -6.02
C LYS A 356 9.15 -4.57 -6.69
N THR A 357 10.17 -5.02 -5.97
CA THR A 357 11.53 -5.02 -6.44
C THR A 357 11.71 -5.97 -7.62
N ALA A 358 11.06 -7.14 -7.61
CA ALA A 358 11.08 -8.09 -8.72
C ALA A 358 10.46 -7.52 -10.00
N VAL A 359 9.26 -6.92 -9.92
CA VAL A 359 8.59 -6.24 -11.05
C VAL A 359 9.47 -5.10 -11.58
N ALA A 360 9.97 -4.22 -10.71
CA ALA A 360 10.82 -3.11 -11.14
C ALA A 360 12.11 -3.60 -11.83
N LYS A 361 12.75 -4.66 -11.32
CA LYS A 361 13.97 -5.22 -11.91
C LYS A 361 13.72 -5.98 -13.20
N ILE A 362 12.58 -6.64 -13.37
CA ILE A 362 12.28 -7.34 -14.64
C ILE A 362 11.96 -6.32 -15.74
N LEU A 363 11.18 -5.28 -15.43
CA LEU A 363 10.88 -4.19 -16.36
C LEU A 363 12.14 -3.41 -16.77
N LYS A 364 13.03 -3.07 -15.82
CA LYS A 364 14.33 -2.47 -16.14
C LYS A 364 15.19 -3.39 -17.03
N LYS A 365 15.12 -4.71 -16.82
CA LYS A 365 15.85 -5.69 -17.63
C LYS A 365 15.26 -5.80 -19.04
N PHE A 366 13.94 -5.69 -19.16
CA PHE A 366 13.22 -5.63 -20.42
C PHE A 366 13.73 -4.44 -21.23
N ASP A 367 13.65 -3.22 -20.67
CA ASP A 367 14.10 -2.00 -21.37
C ASP A 367 15.57 -2.03 -21.75
N LYS A 368 16.43 -2.61 -20.91
CA LYS A 368 17.86 -2.76 -21.25
C LYS A 368 18.10 -3.66 -22.47
N ARG A 369 17.18 -4.60 -22.77
CA ARG A 369 17.29 -5.57 -23.86
C ARG A 369 16.49 -5.21 -25.10
N THR A 370 15.52 -4.32 -24.98
CA THR A 370 14.58 -4.01 -26.07
C THR A 370 14.54 -2.51 -26.39
N ALA A 371 15.02 -1.62 -25.52
CA ALA A 371 14.90 -0.17 -25.68
C ALA A 371 13.45 0.38 -25.85
N LEU A 372 12.42 -0.43 -25.59
CA LEU A 372 11.00 -0.07 -25.82
C LEU A 372 10.40 0.86 -24.73
N GLY A 373 11.13 1.12 -23.64
CA GLY A 373 10.77 2.12 -22.63
C GLY A 373 9.52 1.78 -21.80
N VAL A 374 9.31 0.50 -21.53
CA VAL A 374 8.13 -0.04 -20.85
C VAL A 374 8.15 0.18 -19.35
N ALA A 375 9.32 0.26 -18.71
CA ALA A 375 9.40 0.36 -17.25
C ALA A 375 8.70 1.61 -16.68
N ARG A 376 8.57 2.68 -17.47
CA ARG A 376 7.82 3.89 -17.10
C ARG A 376 6.33 3.80 -17.40
N LYS A 377 5.95 3.08 -18.47
CA LYS A 377 4.56 3.00 -18.96
C LYS A 377 3.77 1.92 -18.23
N PHE A 378 4.39 0.79 -17.91
CA PHE A 378 3.72 -0.37 -17.33
C PHE A 378 2.95 -0.05 -16.03
N PRO A 379 3.51 0.67 -15.02
CA PRO A 379 2.77 0.95 -13.79
C PRO A 379 1.48 1.75 -14.02
N THR A 380 1.49 2.68 -14.97
CA THR A 380 0.31 3.50 -15.30
C THR A 380 -0.75 2.69 -16.05
N VAL A 381 -0.34 1.80 -16.94
CA VAL A 381 -1.27 1.05 -17.80
C VAL A 381 -1.98 -0.06 -17.05
N VAL A 382 -1.33 -0.65 -16.06
CA VAL A 382 -1.92 -1.77 -15.28
C VAL A 382 -2.92 -1.28 -14.23
N HIS A 383 -3.12 0.04 -14.08
CA HIS A 383 -4.12 0.69 -13.20
C HIS A 383 -4.14 0.19 -11.76
N SER A 384 -3.03 -0.38 -11.35
CA SER A 384 -2.86 -1.07 -10.10
C SER A 384 -2.26 -0.09 -9.13
N ASP A 385 -3.06 0.91 -8.76
CA ASP A 385 -2.80 1.71 -7.56
C ASP A 385 -2.68 0.81 -6.30
N LYS A 386 -3.10 -0.47 -6.42
CA LYS A 386 -2.90 -1.57 -5.48
C LYS A 386 -1.63 -2.41 -5.66
N LEU A 387 -0.91 -2.35 -6.79
CA LEU A 387 0.08 -3.38 -7.14
C LEU A 387 1.14 -3.57 -6.06
N LEU A 388 1.69 -2.49 -5.47
CA LEU A 388 2.95 -2.57 -4.71
C LEU A 388 3.05 -1.57 -3.55
N ALA A 389 2.19 -1.76 -2.53
CA ALA A 389 2.34 -1.34 -1.12
C ALA A 389 1.50 -0.18 -0.54
N GLY A 390 0.56 0.43 -1.26
CA GLY A 390 -0.07 1.68 -0.77
C GLY A 390 -1.23 1.55 0.22
N THR A 391 -1.98 0.45 0.22
CA THR A 391 -3.32 0.44 0.87
C THR A 391 -3.44 -0.49 2.05
N ILE A 392 -2.97 -1.76 1.98
CA ILE A 392 -3.19 -2.72 3.08
C ILE A 392 -2.68 -2.18 4.41
N ALA A 393 -1.41 -1.78 4.50
CA ALA A 393 -0.86 -1.28 5.76
C ALA A 393 -1.65 -0.08 6.28
N ARG A 394 -2.05 0.85 5.40
CA ARG A 394 -2.79 2.04 5.80
C ARG A 394 -4.18 1.68 6.30
N ASP A 395 -4.90 0.86 5.53
CA ASP A 395 -6.29 0.52 5.76
C ASP A 395 -6.41 -0.42 6.98
N VAL A 396 -5.48 -1.37 7.13
CA VAL A 396 -5.34 -2.23 8.33
C VAL A 396 -4.96 -1.40 9.56
N CYS A 397 -4.00 -0.47 9.47
CA CYS A 397 -3.66 0.40 10.61
C CYS A 397 -4.82 1.34 11.01
N ALA A 398 -5.54 1.87 10.02
CA ALA A 398 -6.75 2.66 10.27
C ALA A 398 -7.81 1.80 10.98
N GLN A 399 -8.01 0.58 10.51
CA GLN A 399 -8.93 -0.38 11.12
C GLN A 399 -8.50 -0.77 12.53
N MET A 400 -7.21 -1.00 12.79
CA MET A 400 -6.68 -1.26 14.14
C MET A 400 -6.93 -0.09 15.07
N SER A 401 -6.71 1.14 14.59
CA SER A 401 -6.97 2.35 15.37
C SER A 401 -8.47 2.48 15.69
N GLN A 402 -9.33 2.22 14.71
CA GLN A 402 -10.78 2.29 14.86
C GLN A 402 -11.36 1.18 15.74
N GLU A 403 -10.90 -0.07 15.63
CA GLU A 403 -11.52 -1.20 16.32
C GLU A 403 -10.83 -1.62 17.61
N LEU A 404 -9.58 -1.22 17.84
CA LEU A 404 -8.84 -1.56 19.06
C LEU A 404 -8.66 -0.33 19.93
N VAL A 405 -7.97 0.69 19.40
CA VAL A 405 -7.58 1.88 20.18
C VAL A 405 -8.82 2.66 20.62
N SER A 406 -9.81 2.86 19.74
CA SER A 406 -11.03 3.61 20.09
C SER A 406 -11.89 2.91 21.16
N LYS A 407 -11.79 1.58 21.32
CA LYS A 407 -12.54 0.83 22.33
C LYS A 407 -11.95 1.01 23.73
N VAL A 408 -10.71 1.48 23.81
CA VAL A 408 -10.00 1.76 25.06
C VAL A 408 -9.97 3.27 25.26
N PRO A 409 -10.83 3.82 26.14
CA PRO A 409 -10.95 5.27 26.28
C PRO A 409 -9.64 5.86 26.81
N GLN A 410 -9.06 6.81 26.08
CA GLN A 410 -7.83 7.50 26.46
C GLN A 410 -8.14 8.71 27.32
N LEU A 411 -7.28 9.02 28.31
CA LEU A 411 -7.55 10.11 29.24
C LEU A 411 -7.57 11.49 28.54
N ASN A 412 -6.72 11.67 27.53
CA ASN A 412 -6.53 12.92 26.80
C ASN A 412 -7.83 13.46 26.19
N ASP A 413 -8.73 12.58 25.77
CA ASP A 413 -10.03 12.95 25.17
C ASP A 413 -11.01 13.58 26.18
N TYR A 414 -10.74 13.45 27.48
CA TYR A 414 -11.62 13.87 28.57
C TYR A 414 -10.99 14.96 29.46
N LEU A 415 -9.88 15.56 29.01
CA LEU A 415 -9.22 16.64 29.73
C LEU A 415 -9.96 17.96 29.55
N CYS A 416 -10.02 18.74 30.63
CA CYS A 416 -10.50 20.11 30.58
C CYS A 416 -9.36 21.03 30.06
N PRO A 417 -9.55 21.77 28.95
CA PRO A 417 -8.51 22.61 28.36
C PRO A 417 -8.02 23.76 29.25
N VAL A 418 -8.77 24.10 30.30
CA VAL A 418 -8.45 25.21 31.21
C VAL A 418 -7.50 24.76 32.33
N CYS A 419 -7.65 23.53 32.82
CA CYS A 419 -6.87 23.02 33.95
C CYS A 419 -6.04 21.78 33.64
N PHE A 420 -6.11 21.27 32.41
CA PHE A 420 -5.38 20.10 31.91
C PHE A 420 -5.55 18.84 32.78
N SER A 421 -6.62 18.77 33.56
CA SER A 421 -7.03 17.58 34.31
C SER A 421 -8.35 17.06 33.77
N VAL A 422 -8.74 15.84 34.12
CA VAL A 422 -10.03 15.25 33.76
C VAL A 422 -11.19 16.22 34.06
N ALA A 423 -12.14 16.36 33.13
CA ALA A 423 -13.23 17.33 33.20
C ALA A 423 -14.26 17.01 34.31
N TYR A 424 -13.94 17.35 35.57
CA TYR A 424 -14.77 17.04 36.73
C TYR A 424 -16.06 17.87 36.76
N MET A 425 -17.21 17.19 36.91
CA MET A 425 -18.55 17.77 36.73
C MET A 425 -18.61 18.55 35.39
N PRO A 426 -18.50 17.85 34.25
CA PRO A 426 -18.33 18.49 32.96
C PRO A 426 -19.53 19.37 32.62
N VAL A 427 -19.25 20.59 32.16
CA VAL A 427 -20.21 21.55 31.62
C VAL A 427 -20.00 21.61 30.11
N ARG A 428 -21.03 21.26 29.34
CA ARG A 428 -21.07 21.35 27.89
C ARG A 428 -21.73 22.66 27.49
N LEU A 429 -20.93 23.59 27.00
CA LEU A 429 -21.44 24.88 26.52
C LEU A 429 -22.29 24.70 25.26
N ASP A 430 -23.09 25.70 24.89
CA ASP A 430 -23.92 25.65 23.67
C ASP A 430 -23.09 25.45 22.38
N CYS A 431 -21.81 25.87 22.41
CA CYS A 431 -20.84 25.60 21.35
C CYS A 431 -20.21 24.19 21.41
N GLN A 432 -20.77 23.26 22.20
CA GLN A 432 -20.37 21.86 22.38
C GLN A 432 -19.02 21.58 23.08
N HIS A 433 -18.23 22.62 23.39
CA HIS A 433 -16.99 22.48 24.15
C HIS A 433 -17.25 22.17 25.64
N VAL A 434 -16.41 21.29 26.20
CA VAL A 434 -16.58 20.76 27.57
C VAL A 434 -15.49 21.27 28.51
N PHE A 435 -15.89 21.70 29.71
CA PHE A 435 -15.00 22.19 30.75
C PHE A 435 -15.42 21.68 32.13
N CYS A 436 -14.56 21.78 33.16
CA CYS A 436 -15.00 21.54 34.53
C CYS A 436 -16.00 22.62 34.98
N ILE A 437 -16.97 22.28 35.83
CA ILE A 437 -17.89 23.27 36.44
C ILE A 437 -17.14 24.42 37.13
N ARG A 438 -16.08 24.12 37.90
CA ARG A 438 -15.28 25.14 38.60
C ARG A 438 -14.54 26.05 37.62
N CYS A 439 -14.06 25.51 36.50
CA CYS A 439 -13.39 26.31 35.46
C CYS A 439 -14.36 27.29 34.81
N VAL A 440 -15.58 26.85 34.47
CA VAL A 440 -16.62 27.74 33.93
C VAL A 440 -17.01 28.82 34.93
N ILE A 441 -17.25 28.47 36.20
CA ILE A 441 -17.58 29.44 37.26
C ILE A 441 -16.49 30.50 37.41
N LYS A 442 -15.21 30.11 37.35
CA LYS A 442 -14.08 31.05 37.43
C LYS A 442 -14.05 32.02 36.25
N ILE A 443 -14.33 31.54 35.03
CA ILE A 443 -14.43 32.39 33.82
C ILE A 443 -15.62 33.36 33.94
N GLN A 444 -16.78 32.86 34.38
CA GLN A 444 -17.97 33.68 34.63
C GLN A 444 -17.73 34.77 35.69
N ARG A 445 -17.03 34.44 36.79
CA ARG A 445 -16.63 35.42 37.83
C ARG A 445 -15.72 36.52 37.30
N ARG A 446 -14.88 36.21 36.30
CA ARG A 446 -14.04 37.20 35.58
C ARG A 446 -14.83 38.03 34.55
N LYS A 447 -16.13 37.75 34.39
CA LYS A 447 -17.01 38.35 33.37
C LYS A 447 -16.53 38.11 31.93
N GLU A 448 -15.77 37.04 31.72
CA GLU A 448 -15.35 36.61 30.39
C GLU A 448 -16.48 35.80 29.74
N LYS A 449 -16.89 36.23 28.54
CA LYS A 449 -18.08 35.68 27.86
C LYS A 449 -17.77 34.65 26.77
N HIS A 450 -16.53 34.64 26.30
CA HIS A 450 -16.10 33.83 25.16
C HIS A 450 -15.58 32.46 25.59
N CYS A 451 -15.93 31.42 24.83
CA CYS A 451 -15.37 30.09 24.99
C CYS A 451 -13.83 30.11 24.77
N PRO A 452 -13.02 29.51 25.66
CA PRO A 452 -11.56 29.46 25.49
C PRO A 452 -11.08 28.76 24.22
N LEU A 453 -11.89 27.87 23.63
CA LEU A 453 -11.52 27.10 22.44
C LEU A 453 -11.96 27.78 21.14
N CYS A 454 -13.26 28.09 20.99
CA CYS A 454 -13.79 28.64 19.74
C CYS A 454 -14.18 30.12 19.80
N ARG A 455 -14.00 30.78 20.94
CA ARG A 455 -14.35 32.20 21.17
C ARG A 455 -15.83 32.54 21.00
N ALA A 456 -16.74 31.56 20.92
CA ALA A 456 -18.17 31.80 20.88
C ALA A 456 -18.69 32.44 22.20
N ASP A 457 -19.67 33.34 22.11
CA ASP A 457 -20.28 34.04 23.25
C ASP A 457 -21.35 33.19 23.95
N VAL A 458 -20.88 32.23 24.75
CA VAL A 458 -21.70 31.17 25.38
C VAL A 458 -21.42 30.98 26.87
N VAL A 459 -20.31 31.48 27.41
CA VAL A 459 -19.87 31.15 28.79
C VAL A 459 -20.83 31.75 29.84
N LEU A 460 -21.26 32.99 29.66
CA LEU A 460 -22.18 33.64 30.61
C LEU A 460 -23.61 33.07 30.56
N LYS A 461 -23.97 32.37 29.48
CA LYS A 461 -25.28 31.71 29.32
C LYS A 461 -25.32 30.33 29.99
N ALA A 462 -24.16 29.73 30.24
CA ALA A 462 -24.06 28.41 30.81
C ALA A 462 -24.65 28.35 32.23
N SER A 463 -25.57 27.41 32.43
CA SER A 463 -26.28 27.19 33.70
C SER A 463 -26.15 25.74 34.15
N ALA A 464 -26.85 25.37 35.23
CA ALA A 464 -26.93 23.97 35.67
C ALA A 464 -27.49 23.01 34.60
N MET A 465 -28.25 23.51 33.62
CA MET A 465 -28.78 22.71 32.51
C MET A 465 -27.70 22.23 31.54
N ASN A 466 -26.53 22.88 31.54
CA ASN A 466 -25.39 22.52 30.69
C ASN A 466 -24.52 21.42 31.32
N LEU A 467 -24.89 20.88 32.48
CA LEU A 467 -24.15 19.79 33.12
C LEU A 467 -24.33 18.48 32.36
N ASP A 468 -23.21 17.89 31.95
CA ASP A 468 -23.18 16.62 31.22
C ASP A 468 -23.06 15.45 32.21
N TYR A 469 -24.19 15.05 32.78
CA TYR A 469 -24.26 13.95 33.74
C TYR A 469 -23.88 12.60 33.13
N GLU A 470 -24.10 12.41 31.83
CA GLU A 470 -23.74 11.18 31.13
C GLU A 470 -22.22 11.04 31.04
N LEU A 471 -21.54 12.10 30.58
CA LEU A 471 -20.08 12.17 30.54
C LEU A 471 -19.47 12.06 31.93
N GLN A 472 -20.09 12.69 32.94
CA GLN A 472 -19.66 12.53 34.34
C GLN A 472 -19.71 11.06 34.79
N LYS A 473 -20.83 10.37 34.53
CA LYS A 473 -21.02 8.96 34.89
C LYS A 473 -20.03 8.07 34.15
N TYR A 474 -19.80 8.36 32.87
CA TYR A 474 -18.81 7.68 32.05
C TYR A 474 -17.40 7.84 32.63
N MET A 475 -16.97 9.07 32.91
CA MET A 475 -15.66 9.34 33.49
C MET A 475 -15.47 8.69 34.86
N LYS A 476 -16.47 8.73 35.74
CA LYS A 476 -16.43 8.03 37.04
C LYS A 476 -16.25 6.52 36.89
N LYS A 477 -16.75 5.94 35.78
CA LYS A 477 -16.65 4.51 35.49
C LYS A 477 -15.30 4.12 34.89
N TYR A 478 -14.80 4.88 33.91
CA TYR A 478 -13.61 4.52 33.15
C TYR A 478 -12.31 5.18 33.65
N PHE A 479 -12.40 6.28 34.38
CA PHE A 479 -11.27 7.09 34.88
C PHE A 479 -11.44 7.37 36.39
N ALA A 480 -11.80 6.34 37.15
CA ALA A 480 -12.16 6.48 38.55
C ALA A 480 -11.03 7.04 39.42
N LYS A 481 -9.77 6.72 39.08
CA LYS A 481 -8.59 7.20 39.82
C LYS A 481 -8.41 8.70 39.58
N GLU A 482 -8.39 9.11 38.33
CA GLU A 482 -8.17 10.47 37.86
C GLU A 482 -9.31 11.40 38.34
N VAL A 483 -10.54 10.89 38.34
CA VAL A 483 -11.71 11.63 38.86
C VAL A 483 -11.60 11.84 40.37
N LYS A 484 -11.17 10.84 41.14
CA LYS A 484 -10.96 10.96 42.59
C LYS A 484 -9.82 11.93 42.92
N GLU A 485 -8.73 11.88 42.16
CA GLU A 485 -7.62 12.83 42.30
C GLU A 485 -8.09 14.26 42.03
N LYS A 486 -8.89 14.46 40.98
CA LYS A 486 -9.46 15.78 40.67
C LYS A 486 -10.49 16.25 41.69
N GLU A 487 -11.30 15.35 42.23
CA GLU A 487 -12.24 15.63 43.32
C GLU A 487 -11.50 16.15 44.56
N ARG A 488 -10.49 15.41 45.01
CA ARG A 488 -9.61 15.81 46.12
C ARG A 488 -8.94 17.16 45.87
N ALA A 489 -8.40 17.38 44.67
CA ALA A 489 -7.78 18.65 44.31
C ALA A 489 -8.78 19.83 44.38
N ASN A 490 -10.03 19.61 43.93
CA ASN A 490 -11.09 20.62 44.01
C ASN A 490 -11.53 20.90 45.45
N GLU A 491 -11.54 19.90 46.33
CA GLU A 491 -11.84 20.04 47.76
C GLU A 491 -10.76 20.84 48.49
N ILE A 492 -9.48 20.51 48.24
CA ILE A 492 -8.33 21.27 48.76
C ILE A 492 -8.41 22.72 48.31
N GLU A 493 -8.61 22.96 47.01
CA GLU A 493 -8.69 24.31 46.46
C GLU A 493 -9.84 25.11 47.08
N ARG A 494 -11.01 24.50 47.26
CA ARG A 494 -12.14 25.14 47.92
C ARG A 494 -11.86 25.44 49.39
N GLY A 495 -11.24 24.51 50.10
CA GLY A 495 -10.84 24.75 51.50
C GLY A 495 -9.87 25.92 51.64
N ILE A 496 -8.94 26.08 50.69
CA ILE A 496 -8.06 27.24 50.65
C ILE A 496 -8.84 28.53 50.33
N GLU A 497 -9.80 28.49 49.40
CA GLU A 497 -10.67 29.64 49.08
C GLU A 497 -11.52 30.08 50.29
N ASP A 498 -12.04 29.13 51.08
CA ASP A 498 -12.95 29.40 52.19
C ASP A 498 -12.22 29.71 53.52
N TYR A 499 -11.08 29.06 53.79
CA TYR A 499 -10.37 29.13 55.08
C TYR A 499 -8.95 29.72 54.99
N GLY A 500 -8.51 30.10 53.79
CA GLY A 500 -7.20 30.72 53.54
C GLY A 500 -6.05 29.72 53.32
N PRO A 501 -4.82 30.23 53.10
CA PRO A 501 -3.67 29.43 52.67
C PRO A 501 -3.15 28.43 53.71
N GLY A 502 -3.57 28.54 54.97
CA GLY A 502 -3.23 27.60 56.05
C GLY A 502 -4.11 26.35 56.12
N TYR A 503 -5.08 26.19 55.20
CA TYR A 503 -5.98 25.04 55.20
C TYR A 503 -5.22 23.73 54.94
N VAL A 504 -5.36 22.77 55.85
CA VAL A 504 -4.84 21.41 55.71
C VAL A 504 -6.02 20.48 55.46
N HIS A 505 -6.06 19.86 54.28
CA HIS A 505 -7.11 18.90 53.93
C HIS A 505 -6.88 17.59 54.67
N GLN A 506 -7.87 17.17 55.46
CA GLN A 506 -7.89 15.86 56.10
C GLN A 506 -8.80 14.92 55.30
N GLU A 507 -8.27 13.77 54.90
CA GLU A 507 -9.09 12.71 54.33
C GLU A 507 -10.07 12.21 55.41
N CYS A 508 -11.36 12.21 55.10
CA CYS A 508 -12.39 11.78 56.04
C CYS A 508 -12.29 10.25 56.23
N CYS A 509 -11.53 9.81 57.24
CA CYS A 509 -11.54 8.42 57.70
C CYS A 509 -12.89 8.13 58.38
N LEU A 510 -13.84 7.59 57.63
CA LEU A 510 -14.98 6.91 58.23
C LEU A 510 -14.45 5.65 58.94
N ILE A 511 -14.12 5.80 60.22
CA ILE A 511 -13.95 4.66 61.13
C ILE A 511 -15.31 3.97 61.17
N ILE A 512 -15.41 2.80 60.52
CA ILE A 512 -16.52 1.89 60.72
C ILE A 512 -16.41 1.45 62.18
N LEU A 513 -17.17 2.09 63.07
CA LEU A 513 -17.42 1.57 64.40
C LEU A 513 -18.23 0.28 64.23
N GLU A 514 -17.54 -0.85 64.14
CA GLU A 514 -18.14 -2.15 64.42
C GLU A 514 -18.72 -2.07 65.83
N ARG A 515 -20.06 -2.03 65.90
CA ARG A 515 -20.80 -2.16 67.16
C ARG A 515 -20.50 -3.55 67.72
N LEU A 516 -19.83 -3.58 68.87
CA LEU A 516 -19.74 -4.71 69.79
C LEU A 516 -21.13 -5.19 70.23
#